data_AF-A0A4P1RY69-F1
#
_entry.id   AF-A0A4P1RY69-F1
#
_cell.length_a   1.000
_cell.length_b   1.000
_cell.length_c   1.000
_cell.angle_alpha   90.00
_cell.angle_beta   90.00
_cell.angle_gamma   90.00
#
_symmetry.space_group_name_H-M   'P 1'
#
loop_
_entity.id
_entity.type
_entity.pdbx_description
1 polymer ?
#
loop_
_entity_poly.entity_id
_entity_poly.type
_entity_poly.pdbx_seq_one_letter_code
_entity_poly.pdbx_strand_id
1 'polypeptide(L)'
;MKSTKENNFSRSLLSTKSRYGLLILFMLVFLVVSFLTRAFLLTISFHQLDLTVGRFLGIFAIGLFFDIVTALYYCIPLAIFLMLVPDKLLKTRVLRWFVLSTFAFFTYVILFNAAAEYFFFKEFGVRFNFIAVD
;
A
#
# COMPACT_ATOMS: atom_id res chain seq x y z
N MET A 1 33.79 -6.37 -3.12
CA MET A 1 33.40 -5.10 -3.76
C MET A 1 31.87 -4.96 -4.02
N LYS A 2 31.00 -5.47 -3.12
CA LYS A 2 29.52 -5.45 -3.28
C LYS A 2 28.78 -4.54 -2.27
N SER A 3 29.48 -4.00 -1.26
CA SER A 3 28.86 -3.29 -0.12
C SER A 3 28.59 -1.79 -0.34
N THR A 4 29.03 -1.21 -1.47
CA THR A 4 29.00 0.25 -1.66
C THR A 4 27.75 0.75 -2.38
N LYS A 5 27.13 -0.05 -3.26
CA LYS A 5 25.95 0.36 -4.05
C LYS A 5 24.64 0.36 -3.26
N GLU A 6 24.37 -0.67 -2.46
CA GLU A 6 23.16 -0.70 -1.60
C GLU A 6 23.13 0.49 -0.63
N ASN A 7 24.31 0.93 -0.20
CA ASN A 7 24.43 2.03 0.73
C ASN A 7 23.93 3.34 0.15
N ASN A 8 24.16 3.60 -1.14
CA ASN A 8 23.74 4.85 -1.78
C ASN A 8 22.23 4.90 -2.04
N PHE A 9 21.62 3.78 -2.45
CA PHE A 9 20.18 3.72 -2.72
C PHE A 9 19.35 3.98 -1.47
N SER A 10 19.60 3.25 -0.37
CA SER A 10 18.84 3.52 0.86
C SER A 10 19.31 4.76 1.64
N ARG A 11 20.47 5.37 1.30
CA ARG A 11 20.82 6.73 1.75
C ARG A 11 19.98 7.79 1.01
N SER A 12 19.72 7.59 -0.28
CA SER A 12 18.85 8.44 -1.08
C SER A 12 17.39 8.38 -0.65
N LEU A 13 16.94 7.30 -0.02
CA LEU A 13 15.57 7.16 0.49
C LEU A 13 15.36 7.78 1.88
N LEU A 14 16.41 8.07 2.65
CA LEU A 14 16.32 8.60 4.02
C LEU A 14 16.90 10.02 4.21
N SER A 15 17.14 10.76 3.12
CA SER A 15 17.57 12.17 3.13
C SER A 15 16.39 13.11 3.44
N THR A 16 16.58 14.33 3.96
CA THR A 16 15.48 15.26 4.32
C THR A 16 14.56 15.66 3.15
N LYS A 17 15.06 15.66 1.90
CA LYS A 17 14.21 15.75 0.68
C LYS A 17 13.47 14.46 0.34
N SER A 18 13.89 13.33 0.88
CA SER A 18 13.33 11.99 0.66
C SER A 18 12.72 11.35 1.91
N ARG A 19 12.63 12.05 3.05
CA ARG A 19 12.16 11.51 4.35
C ARG A 19 10.74 10.95 4.20
N TYR A 20 9.92 11.63 3.41
CA TYR A 20 8.57 11.22 3.03
C TYR A 20 8.52 10.40 1.73
N GLY A 21 9.65 10.20 1.05
CA GLY A 21 9.73 9.40 -0.17
C GLY A 21 9.36 7.93 0.08
N LEU A 22 9.71 7.39 1.25
CA LEU A 22 9.29 6.05 1.66
C LEU A 22 7.77 5.93 1.82
N LEU A 23 7.12 6.97 2.35
CA LEU A 23 5.66 7.04 2.50
C LEU A 23 4.98 7.09 1.13
N ILE A 24 5.49 7.91 0.20
CA ILE A 24 4.98 7.97 -1.17
C ILE A 24 5.15 6.62 -1.87
N LEU A 25 6.32 5.99 -1.74
CA LEU A 25 6.57 4.66 -2.29
C LEU A 25 5.59 3.63 -1.73
N PHE A 26 5.36 3.66 -0.42
CA PHE A 26 4.39 2.79 0.23
C PHE A 26 2.98 3.01 -0.30
N MET A 27 2.53 4.27 -0.42
CA MET A 27 1.22 4.58 -1.01
C MET A 27 1.10 4.06 -2.44
N LEU A 28 2.13 4.27 -3.28
CA LEU A 28 2.12 3.77 -4.66
C LEU A 28 2.04 2.24 -4.71
N VAL A 29 2.82 1.54 -3.88
CA VAL A 29 2.76 0.08 -3.79
C VAL A 29 1.37 -0.38 -3.35
N PHE A 30 0.79 0.23 -2.31
CA PHE A 30 -0.55 -0.07 -1.84
C PHE A 30 -1.60 0.12 -2.94
N LEU A 31 -1.60 1.26 -3.61
CA LEU A 31 -2.58 1.60 -4.66
C LEU A 31 -2.46 0.66 -5.85
N VAL A 32 -1.24 0.35 -6.29
CA VAL A 32 -1.01 -0.61 -7.39
C VAL A 32 -1.51 -2.00 -7.00
N VAL A 33 -1.17 -2.48 -5.81
CA VAL A 33 -1.65 -3.81 -5.36
C VAL A 33 -3.16 -3.82 -5.26
N SER A 34 -3.80 -2.83 -4.62
CA SER A 34 -5.26 -2.81 -4.48
C SER A 34 -6.00 -2.71 -5.82
N PHE A 35 -5.44 -1.92 -6.76
CA PHE A 35 -5.96 -1.80 -8.12
C PHE A 35 -5.86 -3.12 -8.89
N LEU A 36 -4.71 -3.80 -8.82
CA LEU A 36 -4.51 -5.11 -9.45
C LEU A 36 -5.45 -6.16 -8.84
N THR A 37 -5.59 -6.18 -7.52
CA THR A 37 -6.57 -7.05 -6.85
C THR A 37 -7.99 -6.73 -7.31
N ARG A 38 -8.34 -5.45 -7.52
CA ARG A 38 -9.67 -5.07 -8.06
C ARG A 38 -9.91 -5.65 -9.44
N ALA A 39 -8.95 -5.43 -10.33
CA ALA A 39 -9.03 -5.89 -11.70
C ALA A 39 -9.13 -7.43 -11.74
N PHE A 40 -8.34 -8.13 -10.93
CA PHE A 40 -8.36 -9.58 -10.84
C PHE A 40 -9.68 -10.13 -10.28
N LEU A 41 -10.24 -9.52 -9.22
CA LEU A 41 -11.52 -9.96 -8.68
C LEU A 41 -12.68 -9.69 -9.66
N LEU A 42 -12.62 -8.58 -10.41
CA LEU A 42 -13.61 -8.26 -11.43
C LEU A 42 -13.63 -9.29 -12.57
N THR A 43 -12.47 -9.85 -12.96
CA THR A 43 -12.46 -10.91 -13.99
C THR A 43 -13.08 -12.22 -13.47
N ILE A 44 -13.00 -12.48 -12.17
CA ILE A 44 -13.61 -13.66 -11.55
C ILE A 44 -15.14 -13.54 -11.48
N SER A 45 -15.67 -12.36 -11.16
CA SER A 45 -17.11 -12.13 -11.00
C SER A 45 -17.78 -11.53 -12.24
N PHE A 46 -17.07 -11.41 -13.37
CA PHE A 46 -17.56 -10.72 -14.57
C PHE A 46 -18.93 -11.21 -15.05
N HIS A 47 -19.16 -12.53 -15.02
CA HIS A 47 -20.43 -13.13 -15.46
C HIS A 47 -21.58 -13.00 -14.46
N GLN A 48 -21.27 -12.67 -13.20
CA GLN A 48 -22.27 -12.51 -12.13
C GLN A 48 -22.73 -11.05 -12.00
N LEU A 49 -22.03 -10.13 -12.67
CA LEU A 49 -22.27 -8.70 -12.57
C LEU A 49 -22.97 -8.19 -13.83
N ASP A 50 -24.11 -7.52 -13.65
CA ASP A 50 -24.73 -6.70 -14.70
C ASP A 50 -23.90 -5.43 -14.90
N LEU A 51 -22.81 -5.56 -15.66
CA LEU A 51 -21.85 -4.50 -15.93
C LEU A 51 -22.39 -3.53 -16.97
N THR A 52 -22.87 -2.39 -16.49
CA THR A 52 -23.03 -1.17 -17.31
C THR A 52 -21.75 -0.35 -17.27
N VAL A 53 -21.54 0.52 -18.28
CA VAL A 53 -20.37 1.43 -18.33
C VAL A 53 -20.27 2.27 -17.05
N GLY A 54 -21.40 2.74 -16.53
CA GLY A 54 -21.46 3.49 -15.28
C GLY A 54 -21.01 2.69 -14.05
N ARG A 55 -21.46 1.43 -13.93
CA ARG A 55 -21.03 0.54 -12.83
C ARG A 55 -19.55 0.19 -12.93
N PHE A 56 -19.04 -0.08 -14.13
CA PHE A 56 -17.62 -0.33 -14.35
C PHE A 56 -16.77 0.85 -13.89
N LEU A 57 -17.10 2.08 -14.32
CA LEU A 57 -16.41 3.28 -13.88
C LEU A 57 -16.54 3.50 -12.37
N GLY A 58 -17.73 3.25 -11.80
CA GLY A 58 -17.98 3.32 -10.36
C GLY A 58 -17.08 2.40 -9.54
N ILE A 59 -16.95 1.12 -9.96
CA ILE A 59 -16.09 0.13 -9.29
C ILE A 59 -14.65 0.63 -9.15
N PHE A 60 -14.11 1.24 -10.21
CA PHE A 60 -12.74 1.75 -10.19
C PHE A 60 -12.61 3.13 -9.53
N ALA A 61 -13.54 4.06 -9.75
CA ALA A 61 -13.45 5.42 -9.21
C ALA A 61 -13.71 5.44 -7.69
N ILE A 62 -14.82 4.85 -7.26
CA ILE A 62 -15.17 4.74 -5.83
C ILE A 62 -14.15 3.84 -5.13
N GLY A 63 -13.77 2.74 -5.78
CA GLY A 63 -12.72 1.87 -5.28
C GLY A 63 -11.38 2.58 -5.08
N LEU A 64 -10.93 3.38 -6.05
CA LEU A 64 -9.69 4.15 -5.93
C LEU A 64 -9.77 5.17 -4.79
N PHE A 65 -10.92 5.82 -4.60
CA PHE A 65 -11.13 6.73 -3.46
C PHE A 65 -10.93 6.00 -2.12
N PHE A 66 -11.58 4.85 -1.93
CA PHE A 66 -11.39 4.06 -0.71
C PHE A 66 -9.96 3.52 -0.58
N ASP A 67 -9.29 3.16 -1.67
CA ASP A 67 -7.89 2.76 -1.62
C ASP A 67 -6.97 3.90 -1.14
N ILE A 68 -7.21 5.13 -1.61
CA ILE A 68 -6.45 6.30 -1.16
C ILE A 68 -6.70 6.56 0.32
N VAL A 69 -7.95 6.53 0.76
CA VAL A 69 -8.31 6.71 2.18
C VAL A 69 -7.61 5.66 3.04
N THR A 70 -7.67 4.39 2.64
CA THR A 70 -7.03 3.30 3.39
C THR A 70 -5.50 3.41 3.37
N ALA A 71 -4.89 3.77 2.23
CA ALA A 71 -3.45 4.03 2.16
C ALA A 71 -3.02 5.15 3.12
N LEU A 72 -3.80 6.23 3.20
CA LEU A 72 -3.56 7.32 4.15
C LEU A 72 -3.62 6.82 5.60
N TYR A 73 -4.62 6.02 5.96
CA TYR A 73 -4.71 5.41 7.29
C TYR A 73 -3.48 4.55 7.64
N TYR A 74 -3.01 3.72 6.71
CA TYR A 74 -1.78 2.94 6.90
C TYR A 74 -0.53 3.83 7.03
N CYS A 75 -0.50 5.00 6.39
CA CYS A 75 0.61 5.94 6.48
C CYS A 75 0.67 6.69 7.80
N ILE A 76 -0.44 6.85 8.54
CA ILE A 76 -0.48 7.67 9.77
C ILE A 76 0.59 7.26 10.80
N PRO A 77 0.71 5.97 11.21
CA PRO A 77 1.70 5.59 12.22
C PRO A 77 3.13 5.87 11.77
N LEU A 78 3.44 5.60 10.49
CA LEU A 78 4.76 5.83 9.92
C LEU A 78 5.05 7.32 9.76
N ALA A 79 4.05 8.14 9.42
CA ALA A 79 4.19 9.59 9.34
C ALA A 79 4.42 10.23 10.71
N ILE A 80 3.69 9.81 11.75
CA ILE A 80 3.90 10.26 13.13
C ILE A 80 5.30 9.88 13.61
N PHE A 81 5.69 8.62 13.41
CA PHE A 81 7.04 8.15 13.75
C PHE A 81 8.11 8.99 13.04
N LEU A 82 7.96 9.17 11.73
CA LEU A 82 8.89 9.98 10.95
C LEU A 82 8.88 11.43 11.39
N MET A 83 7.79 12.01 11.89
CA MET A 83 7.72 13.40 12.37
C MET A 83 8.47 13.59 13.69
N LEU A 84 8.33 12.65 14.63
CA LEU A 84 8.92 12.75 15.98
C LEU A 84 10.43 12.49 16.00
N VAL A 85 10.94 11.69 15.07
CA VAL A 85 12.36 11.32 15.06
C VAL A 85 13.23 12.44 14.46
N PRO A 86 14.27 12.94 15.17
CA PRO A 86 15.20 13.91 14.63
C PRO A 86 16.11 13.32 13.53
N ASP A 87 16.46 14.13 12.53
CA ASP A 87 17.23 13.70 11.35
C ASP A 87 18.60 13.06 11.68
N LYS A 88 19.20 13.45 12.81
CA LYS A 88 20.46 12.88 13.29
C LYS A 88 20.32 11.39 13.63
N LEU A 89 19.18 10.98 14.20
CA LEU A 89 18.91 9.59 14.57
C LEU A 89 18.54 8.72 13.37
N LEU A 90 17.86 9.28 12.36
CA LEU A 90 17.53 8.57 11.10
C LEU A 90 18.78 8.11 10.34
N LYS A 91 19.93 8.77 10.54
CA LYS A 91 21.20 8.39 9.91
C LYS A 91 21.90 7.22 10.60
N THR A 92 21.44 6.80 11.79
CA THR A 92 22.01 5.66 12.51
C THR A 92 21.68 4.35 11.80
N ARG A 93 22.59 3.37 11.86
CA ARG A 93 22.40 2.06 11.22
C ARG A 93 21.20 1.31 11.80
N VAL A 94 20.98 1.42 13.12
CA VAL A 94 19.87 0.77 13.82
C VAL A 94 18.53 1.29 13.33
N LEU A 95 18.35 2.62 13.33
CA LEU A 95 17.07 3.21 12.94
C LEU A 95 16.78 3.02 11.45
N ARG A 96 17.83 3.03 10.61
CA ARG A 96 17.71 2.68 9.19
C ARG A 96 17.18 1.25 8.99
N TRP A 97 17.71 0.27 9.70
CA TRP A 97 17.21 -1.11 9.63
C TRP A 97 15.79 -1.22 10.17
N PHE A 98 15.48 -0.51 11.24
CA PHE A 98 14.12 -0.46 11.78
C PHE A 98 13.12 0.07 10.73
N VAL A 99 13.40 1.21 10.11
CA VAL A 99 12.53 1.79 9.06
C VAL A 99 12.35 0.85 7.87
N LEU A 100 13.44 0.23 7.39
CA LEU A 100 13.38 -0.72 6.28
C LEU A 100 12.59 -1.99 6.64
N SER A 101 12.78 -2.51 7.86
CA SER A 101 12.06 -3.70 8.34
C SER A 101 10.57 -3.40 8.51
N THR A 102 10.22 -2.23 9.05
CA THR A 102 8.84 -1.76 9.14
C THR A 102 8.21 -1.63 7.76
N PHE A 103 8.90 -1.02 6.79
CA PHE A 103 8.41 -0.94 5.41
C PHE A 103 8.20 -2.32 4.78
N ALA A 104 9.15 -3.25 4.97
CA ALA A 104 9.03 -4.61 4.46
C ALA A 104 7.86 -5.36 5.10
N PHE A 105 7.67 -5.19 6.41
CA PHE A 105 6.55 -5.76 7.15
C PHE A 105 5.20 -5.25 6.64
N PHE A 106 5.02 -3.94 6.48
CA PHE A 106 3.77 -3.40 5.94
C PHE A 106 3.53 -3.85 4.49
N THR A 107 4.59 -3.94 3.68
CA THR A 107 4.48 -4.47 2.32
C THR A 107 4.01 -5.94 2.33
N TYR A 108 4.58 -6.75 3.22
CA TYR A 108 4.13 -8.12 3.43
C TYR A 108 2.65 -8.19 3.83
N VAL A 109 2.20 -7.35 4.77
CA VAL A 109 0.80 -7.29 5.20
C VAL A 109 -0.13 -6.95 4.03
N ILE A 110 0.24 -6.00 3.16
CA ILE A 110 -0.56 -5.66 1.97
C ILE A 110 -0.67 -6.85 1.01
N LEU A 111 0.44 -7.53 0.73
CA LEU A 111 0.43 -8.68 -0.18
C LEU A 111 -0.34 -9.86 0.41
N PHE A 112 -0.18 -10.11 1.71
CA PHE A 112 -0.96 -11.10 2.44
C PHE A 112 -2.46 -10.77 2.39
N ASN A 113 -2.83 -9.51 2.63
CA ASN A 113 -4.22 -9.06 2.52
C ASN A 113 -4.78 -9.27 1.11
N ALA A 114 -4.02 -8.96 0.06
CA ALA A 114 -4.46 -9.20 -1.31
C ALA A 114 -4.72 -10.70 -1.58
N ALA A 115 -3.87 -11.59 -1.04
CA ALA A 115 -4.07 -13.03 -1.15
C ALA A 115 -5.27 -13.52 -0.31
N ALA A 116 -5.43 -13.02 0.92
CA ALA A 116 -6.56 -13.34 1.78
C ALA A 116 -7.89 -12.84 1.19
N GLU A 117 -7.86 -11.69 0.53
CA GLU A 117 -9.01 -11.06 -0.09
C GLU A 117 -9.58 -11.91 -1.23
N TYR A 118 -8.73 -12.68 -1.94
CA TYR A 118 -9.21 -13.65 -2.92
C TYR A 118 -10.14 -14.71 -2.28
N PHE A 119 -9.69 -15.34 -1.19
CA PHE A 119 -10.48 -16.36 -0.50
C PHE A 119 -11.76 -15.77 0.09
N PHE A 120 -11.64 -14.59 0.72
CA PHE A 120 -12.77 -13.87 1.27
C PHE A 120 -13.80 -13.50 0.20
N PHE A 121 -13.34 -13.00 -0.95
CA PHE A 121 -14.21 -12.64 -2.06
C PHE A 121 -14.95 -13.85 -2.64
N LYS A 122 -14.30 -15.03 -2.71
CA LYS A 122 -15.00 -16.25 -3.15
C LYS A 122 -16.13 -16.66 -2.22
N GLU A 123 -15.98 -16.42 -0.93
CA GLU A 123 -16.98 -16.81 0.08
C GLU A 123 -18.11 -15.79 0.21
N PHE A 124 -17.78 -14.50 0.21
CA PHE A 124 -18.72 -13.42 0.56
C PHE A 124 -19.09 -12.50 -0.61
N GLY A 125 -18.39 -12.58 -1.75
CA GLY A 125 -18.64 -11.74 -2.92
C GLY A 125 -18.28 -10.26 -2.75
N VAL A 126 -17.65 -9.88 -1.64
CA VAL A 126 -17.27 -8.50 -1.32
C VAL A 126 -15.80 -8.39 -0.94
N ARG A 127 -15.25 -7.20 -1.14
CA ARG A 127 -13.86 -6.85 -0.81
C ARG A 127 -13.72 -6.42 0.64
N PHE A 128 -12.52 -6.48 1.21
CA PHE A 128 -12.29 -5.99 2.58
C PHE A 128 -12.49 -4.48 2.71
N ASN A 129 -12.11 -3.74 1.67
CA ASN A 129 -12.21 -2.28 1.64
C ASN A 129 -13.57 -1.77 1.16
N PHE A 130 -14.56 -2.67 1.01
CA PHE A 130 -15.94 -2.31 0.74
C PHE A 130 -16.73 -2.29 2.04
N ILE A 131 -16.90 -1.09 2.59
CA ILE A 131 -18.17 -0.74 3.22
C ILE A 131 -19.16 -0.77 2.05
N ALA A 132 -20.01 -1.79 2.00
CA ALA A 132 -21.13 -1.81 1.08
C ALA A 132 -21.95 -0.54 1.31
N VAL A 133 -21.84 0.43 0.41
CA VAL A 133 -22.91 1.38 0.23
C VAL A 133 -23.83 0.67 -0.74
N ASP A 134 -24.84 0.01 -0.16
CA ASP A 134 -26.01 -0.52 -0.87
C ASP A 134 -26.60 0.51 -1.83
#